data_AF-A0A7Z7KAH4-F1
#
_entry.id   AF-A0A7Z7KAH4-F1
#
_cell.length_a   1.000
_cell.length_b   1.000
_cell.length_c   1.000
_cell.angle_alpha   90.00
_cell.angle_beta   90.00
_cell.angle_gamma   90.00
#
_symmetry.space_group_name_H-M   'P 1'
#
loop_
_entity.id
_entity.type
_entity.pdbx_description
1 polymer ?
#
loop_
_entity_poly.entity_id
_entity_poly.type
_entity_poly.pdbx_seq_one_letter_code
_entity_poly.pdbx_strand_id
1 'polypeptide(L)'
;MLNGLEVHYNDLDKEITDMLQEVISQDREWIKTLIVNREEFYKIKNKADKTVDDNIKLLVNSFGNNSRGYLYGTEWSDMKYNLAIKIINKHDLFSGYRQTDTYKNAKRPYDEGKLDKNKVLQQPQRLQQLEQLQQLQQLQQLEQLQQLQQLEVTNLSYKAFSDIECAIFYLDPPYENTYQNYKGDTFDSQSFYDWAYQMSKRNTVLISSYEISDPRFEVAYEFKTARSTFQSGNAGKRYEKLFMVK
;
A
#
# COMPACT_ATOMS: atom_id res chain seq x y z
N MET A 1 8.29 0.27 17.57
CA MET A 1 8.36 1.61 18.20
C MET A 1 9.20 2.56 17.34
N LEU A 2 8.64 3.70 16.97
CA LEU A 2 9.37 4.80 16.33
C LEU A 2 10.24 5.50 17.39
N ASN A 3 11.51 5.10 17.50
CA ASN A 3 12.47 5.70 18.45
C ASN A 3 11.99 5.73 19.92
N GLY A 4 11.25 4.71 20.37
CA GLY A 4 10.73 4.60 21.75
C GLY A 4 9.43 5.36 22.01
N LEU A 5 8.82 5.97 20.99
CA LEU A 5 7.48 6.56 21.10
C LEU A 5 6.40 5.48 20.98
N GLU A 6 5.35 5.65 21.78
CA GLU A 6 4.07 4.99 21.59
C GLU A 6 3.43 5.52 20.31
N VAL A 7 2.92 4.61 19.47
CA VAL A 7 2.38 4.94 18.15
C VAL A 7 0.95 4.46 18.09
N HIS A 8 0.07 5.37 17.69
CA HIS A 8 -1.34 5.11 17.47
C HIS A 8 -1.67 5.39 16.01
N TYR A 9 -2.33 4.46 15.33
CA TYR A 9 -2.78 4.62 13.96
C TYR A 9 -4.31 4.71 13.91
N ASN A 10 -4.82 5.68 13.18
CA ASN A 10 -6.24 5.87 12.99
C ASN A 10 -6.56 6.14 11.51
N ASP A 11 -7.59 5.47 10.99
CA ASP A 11 -8.17 5.76 9.68
C ASP A 11 -9.70 5.77 9.82
N LEU A 12 -10.40 6.58 9.02
CA LEU A 12 -11.86 6.57 9.07
C LEU A 12 -12.44 5.29 8.45
N ASP A 13 -11.74 4.69 7.48
CA ASP A 13 -12.19 3.45 6.82
C ASP A 13 -11.94 2.23 7.73
N LYS A 14 -13.04 1.68 8.26
CA LYS A 14 -13.00 0.49 9.10
C LYS A 14 -12.39 -0.71 8.38
N GLU A 15 -12.59 -0.87 7.06
CA GLU A 15 -12.00 -1.99 6.33
C GLU A 15 -10.47 -1.89 6.32
N ILE A 16 -9.90 -0.69 6.21
CA ILE A 16 -8.44 -0.49 6.21
C ILE A 16 -7.84 -0.82 7.58
N THR A 17 -8.47 -0.33 8.64
CA THR A 17 -8.04 -0.57 10.02
C THR A 17 -8.17 -2.05 10.42
N ASP A 18 -9.28 -2.70 10.06
CA ASP A 18 -9.47 -4.13 10.25
C ASP A 18 -8.38 -4.95 9.52
N MET A 19 -8.08 -4.62 8.26
CA MET A 19 -7.03 -5.31 7.49
C MET A 19 -5.64 -5.11 8.08
N LEU A 20 -5.30 -3.88 8.49
CA LEU A 20 -4.02 -3.60 9.14
C LEU A 20 -3.89 -4.38 10.45
N GLN A 21 -4.93 -4.34 11.28
CA GLN A 21 -5.00 -5.04 12.56
C GLN A 21 -4.84 -6.55 12.38
N GLU A 22 -5.49 -7.13 11.38
CA GLU A 22 -5.34 -8.55 11.03
C GLU A 22 -3.88 -8.85 10.65
N VAL A 23 -3.28 -8.10 9.72
CA VAL A 23 -1.90 -8.34 9.26
C VAL A 23 -0.88 -8.28 10.40
N ILE A 24 -0.97 -7.30 11.30
CA ILE A 24 -0.01 -7.15 12.40
C ILE A 24 -0.22 -8.17 13.53
N SER A 25 -1.39 -8.81 13.60
CA SER A 25 -1.73 -9.82 14.61
C SER A 25 -1.33 -11.25 14.21
N GLN A 26 -1.08 -11.47 12.91
CA GLN A 26 -0.84 -12.79 12.34
C GLN A 26 0.64 -13.08 12.15
N ASP A 27 0.96 -14.38 12.04
CA ASP A 27 2.32 -14.85 11.83
C ASP A 27 2.69 -14.98 10.34
N ARG A 28 3.95 -15.31 10.10
CA ARG A 28 4.49 -15.46 8.76
C ARG A 28 3.85 -16.63 7.99
N GLU A 29 3.42 -17.69 8.67
CA GLU A 29 2.75 -18.82 8.01
C GLU A 29 1.40 -18.39 7.46
N TRP A 30 0.66 -17.57 8.20
CA TRP A 30 -0.57 -16.96 7.71
C TRP A 30 -0.33 -16.08 6.48
N ILE A 31 0.73 -15.24 6.46
CA ILE A 31 1.06 -14.40 5.30
C ILE A 31 1.22 -15.23 4.01
N LYS A 32 1.82 -16.43 4.10
CA LYS A 32 1.98 -17.32 2.93
C LYS A 32 0.64 -17.75 2.33
N THR A 33 -0.41 -17.86 3.15
CA THR A 33 -1.76 -18.25 2.71
C THR A 33 -2.48 -17.16 1.92
N LEU A 34 -1.98 -15.93 1.94
CA LEU A 34 -2.60 -14.81 1.23
C LEU A 34 -2.40 -14.89 -0.28
N ILE A 35 -1.45 -15.68 -0.79
CA ILE A 35 -1.31 -15.90 -2.23
C ILE A 35 -2.38 -16.88 -2.71
N VAL A 36 -3.23 -16.39 -3.60
CA VAL A 36 -4.28 -17.19 -4.23
C VAL A 36 -4.09 -17.24 -5.74
N ASN A 37 -4.58 -18.30 -6.36
CA ASN A 37 -4.58 -18.40 -7.82
C ASN A 37 -5.72 -17.56 -8.43
N ARG A 38 -5.75 -17.47 -9.77
CA ARG A 38 -6.75 -16.68 -10.49
C ARG A 38 -8.18 -17.15 -10.21
N GLU A 39 -8.42 -18.46 -10.17
CA GLU A 39 -9.76 -19.02 -9.97
C GLU A 39 -10.28 -18.68 -8.56
N GLU A 40 -9.45 -18.91 -7.55
CA GLU A 40 -9.75 -18.59 -6.16
C GLU A 40 -9.97 -17.09 -5.95
N PHE A 41 -9.16 -16.23 -6.57
CA PHE A 41 -9.37 -14.79 -6.55
C PHE A 41 -10.79 -14.40 -6.99
N TYR A 42 -11.28 -14.94 -8.11
CA TYR A 42 -12.64 -14.64 -8.58
C TYR A 42 -13.72 -15.32 -7.75
N LYS A 43 -13.46 -16.49 -7.16
CA LYS A 43 -14.36 -17.10 -6.16
C LYS A 43 -14.54 -16.17 -4.97
N ILE A 44 -13.43 -15.69 -4.38
CA ILE A 44 -13.44 -14.74 -3.26
C ILE A 44 -14.14 -13.45 -3.67
N LYS A 45 -13.79 -12.89 -4.84
CA LYS A 45 -14.38 -11.64 -5.34
C LYS A 45 -15.90 -11.71 -5.45
N ASN A 46 -16.43 -12.86 -5.85
CA ASN A 46 -17.86 -13.09 -6.05
C ASN A 46 -18.61 -13.53 -4.77
N LYS A 47 -17.92 -13.73 -3.63
CA LYS A 47 -18.58 -13.96 -2.34
C LYS A 47 -19.47 -12.76 -1.99
N ALA A 48 -20.68 -13.05 -1.50
CA ALA A 48 -21.60 -12.02 -1.02
C ALA A 48 -21.02 -11.32 0.22
N ASP A 49 -20.69 -12.10 1.24
CA ASP A 49 -20.05 -11.64 2.47
C ASP A 49 -18.56 -11.96 2.41
N LYS A 50 -17.72 -10.92 2.47
CA LYS A 50 -16.27 -11.04 2.48
C LYS A 50 -15.74 -10.83 3.88
N THR A 51 -14.86 -11.72 4.30
CA THR A 51 -14.08 -11.56 5.55
C THR A 51 -12.95 -10.55 5.36
N VAL A 52 -12.29 -10.16 6.46
CA VAL A 52 -11.07 -9.35 6.41
C VAL A 52 -9.98 -10.06 5.61
N ASP A 53 -9.78 -11.36 5.85
CA ASP A 53 -8.85 -12.22 5.10
C ASP A 53 -9.17 -12.25 3.59
N ASP A 54 -10.45 -12.34 3.21
CA ASP A 54 -10.87 -12.25 1.81
C ASP A 54 -10.47 -10.91 1.18
N ASN A 55 -10.67 -9.80 1.90
CA ASN A 55 -10.31 -8.46 1.42
C ASN A 55 -8.79 -8.30 1.26
N ILE A 56 -7.99 -8.84 2.18
CA ILE A 56 -6.53 -8.84 2.08
C ILE A 56 -6.07 -9.69 0.90
N LYS A 57 -6.64 -10.88 0.69
CA LYS A 57 -6.37 -11.72 -0.48
C LYS A 57 -6.71 -10.99 -1.78
N LEU A 58 -7.84 -10.28 -1.85
CA LEU A 58 -8.17 -9.48 -3.03
C LEU A 58 -7.17 -8.34 -3.24
N LEU A 59 -6.75 -7.65 -2.18
CA LEU A 59 -5.78 -6.58 -2.26
C LEU A 59 -4.44 -7.10 -2.79
N VAL A 60 -3.89 -8.13 -2.15
CA VAL A 60 -2.56 -8.72 -2.41
C VAL A 60 -2.44 -9.32 -3.82
N ASN A 61 -3.55 -9.82 -4.36
CA ASN A 61 -3.56 -10.55 -5.62
C ASN A 61 -4.17 -9.73 -6.77
N SER A 62 -4.31 -8.41 -6.60
CA SER A 62 -4.87 -7.52 -7.61
C SER A 62 -3.85 -6.59 -8.26
N PHE A 63 -4.06 -6.32 -9.55
CA PHE A 63 -3.21 -5.38 -10.29
C PHE A 63 -3.38 -3.96 -9.75
N GLY A 64 -2.29 -3.36 -9.28
CA GLY A 64 -2.31 -2.02 -8.69
C GLY A 64 -3.06 -1.96 -7.37
N ASN A 65 -3.17 -3.08 -6.65
CA ASN A 65 -3.71 -3.16 -5.29
C ASN A 65 -5.12 -2.54 -5.18
N ASN A 66 -5.97 -2.78 -6.18
CA ASN A 66 -7.30 -2.17 -6.29
C ASN A 66 -8.45 -3.16 -6.09
N SER A 67 -8.14 -4.44 -5.85
CA SER A 67 -9.10 -5.54 -5.65
C SER A 67 -10.05 -5.82 -6.84
N ARG A 68 -9.85 -5.17 -8.00
CA ARG A 68 -10.76 -5.28 -9.17
C ARG A 68 -10.40 -6.40 -10.12
N GLY A 69 -9.12 -6.61 -10.39
CA GLY A 69 -8.67 -7.60 -11.36
C GLY A 69 -7.46 -8.35 -10.86
N TYR A 70 -7.41 -9.66 -11.14
CA TYR A 70 -6.27 -10.49 -10.75
C TYR A 70 -4.97 -9.95 -11.38
N LEU A 71 -3.88 -10.07 -10.62
CA LEU A 71 -2.56 -9.50 -10.91
C LEU A 71 -2.02 -9.86 -12.29
N TYR A 72 -2.31 -11.08 -12.75
CA TYR A 72 -1.74 -11.63 -13.97
C TYR A 72 -2.80 -11.87 -15.05
N GLY A 73 -2.40 -11.65 -16.30
CA GLY A 73 -3.17 -12.08 -17.46
C GLY A 73 -3.39 -13.59 -17.45
N THR A 74 -4.50 -14.04 -18.04
CA THR A 74 -4.92 -15.46 -18.08
C THR A 74 -3.80 -16.38 -18.53
N GLU A 75 -3.11 -16.01 -19.61
CA GLU A 75 -2.00 -16.76 -20.23
C GLU A 75 -0.86 -17.11 -19.25
N TRP A 76 -0.57 -16.23 -18.28
CA TRP A 76 0.61 -16.35 -17.41
C TRP A 76 0.25 -16.68 -15.95
N SER A 77 -1.03 -16.61 -15.61
CA SER A 77 -1.50 -16.63 -14.22
C SER A 77 -1.11 -17.88 -13.44
N ASP A 78 -1.36 -19.07 -13.99
CA ASP A 78 -1.06 -20.34 -13.33
C ASP A 78 0.44 -20.55 -13.16
N MET A 79 1.22 -20.29 -14.20
CA MET A 79 2.68 -20.48 -14.15
C MET A 79 3.32 -19.55 -13.12
N LYS A 80 2.89 -18.28 -13.03
CA LYS A 80 3.40 -17.35 -12.02
C LYS A 80 2.98 -17.74 -10.60
N TYR A 81 1.71 -18.10 -10.40
CA TYR A 81 1.22 -18.58 -9.11
C TYR A 81 2.00 -19.83 -8.65
N ASN A 82 2.10 -20.85 -9.50
CA ASN A 82 2.81 -22.09 -9.21
C ASN A 82 4.30 -21.85 -8.90
N LEU A 83 4.93 -20.92 -9.62
CA LEU A 83 6.31 -20.53 -9.35
C LEU A 83 6.46 -19.85 -7.98
N ALA A 84 5.56 -18.94 -7.62
CA ALA A 84 5.56 -18.29 -6.32
C ALA A 84 5.39 -19.31 -5.18
N ILE A 85 4.40 -20.20 -5.29
CA ILE A 85 4.17 -21.28 -4.32
C ILE A 85 5.40 -22.19 -4.19
N LYS A 86 6.02 -22.58 -5.31
CA LYS A 86 7.24 -23.41 -5.29
C LYS A 86 8.42 -22.70 -4.63
N ILE A 87 8.55 -21.38 -4.78
CA ILE A 87 9.59 -20.60 -4.13
C ILE A 87 9.35 -20.53 -2.63
N ILE A 88 8.12 -20.23 -2.20
CA ILE A 88 7.75 -20.19 -0.77
C ILE A 88 8.02 -21.54 -0.12
N ASN A 89 7.54 -22.64 -0.72
CA ASN A 89 7.67 -23.97 -0.13
C ASN A 89 9.12 -24.48 -0.08
N LYS A 90 9.97 -24.10 -1.04
CA LYS A 90 11.34 -24.62 -1.13
C LYS A 90 12.37 -23.75 -0.42
N HIS A 91 12.25 -22.43 -0.53
CA HIS A 91 13.27 -21.49 -0.08
C HIS A 91 12.81 -20.63 1.10
N ASP A 92 11.53 -20.67 1.42
CA ASP A 92 10.94 -19.96 2.54
C ASP A 92 11.28 -18.46 2.55
N LEU A 93 11.10 -17.79 1.40
CA LEU A 93 11.43 -16.37 1.23
C LEU A 93 10.42 -15.64 0.33
N PHE A 94 10.27 -14.35 0.58
CA PHE A 94 9.49 -13.41 -0.25
C PHE A 94 10.41 -12.46 -1.03
N SER A 95 11.43 -11.93 -0.35
CA SER A 95 12.47 -11.09 -0.95
C SER A 95 13.59 -11.95 -1.53
N GLY A 96 14.36 -11.41 -2.48
CA GLY A 96 15.50 -12.15 -3.05
C GLY A 96 15.11 -13.40 -3.86
N TYR A 97 13.84 -13.54 -4.22
CA TYR A 97 13.35 -14.72 -4.93
C TYR A 97 14.01 -14.92 -6.30
N ARG A 98 14.47 -13.83 -6.94
CA ARG A 98 15.14 -13.85 -8.25
C ARG A 98 16.50 -14.54 -8.22
N GLN A 99 17.14 -14.59 -7.05
CA GLN A 99 18.44 -15.22 -6.85
C GLN A 99 18.32 -16.74 -6.70
N THR A 100 17.12 -17.26 -6.41
CA THR A 100 16.90 -18.69 -6.19
C THR A 100 17.07 -19.51 -7.47
N ASP A 101 17.59 -20.73 -7.33
CA ASP A 101 17.67 -21.67 -8.45
C ASP A 101 16.29 -22.07 -8.98
N THR A 102 15.26 -22.04 -8.13
CA THR A 102 13.88 -22.28 -8.56
C THR A 102 13.44 -21.24 -9.58
N TYR A 103 13.72 -19.97 -9.33
CA TYR A 103 13.36 -18.89 -10.23
C TYR A 103 14.24 -18.86 -11.48
N LYS A 104 15.56 -19.05 -11.33
CA LYS A 104 16.52 -19.05 -12.45
C LYS A 104 16.28 -20.19 -13.45
N ASN A 105 15.86 -21.36 -12.95
CA ASN A 105 15.58 -22.54 -13.78
C ASN A 105 14.10 -22.69 -14.14
N ALA A 106 13.24 -21.72 -13.78
CA ALA A 106 11.84 -21.76 -14.15
C ALA A 106 11.71 -21.65 -15.67
N LYS A 107 11.17 -22.67 -16.32
CA LYS A 107 10.83 -22.63 -17.74
C LYS A 107 9.69 -21.65 -17.96
N ARG A 108 9.91 -20.70 -18.86
CA ARG A 108 8.93 -19.66 -19.21
C ARG A 108 8.41 -19.96 -20.61
N PRO A 109 7.14 -19.69 -20.91
CA PRO A 109 6.55 -19.93 -22.24
C PRO A 109 7.30 -19.28 -23.41
N TYR A 110 8.07 -18.21 -23.17
CA TYR A 110 8.95 -17.61 -24.19
C TYR A 110 10.34 -18.28 -24.32
N ASP A 111 10.67 -19.23 -23.46
CA ASP A 111 11.92 -20.00 -23.52
C ASP A 111 11.80 -21.18 -24.52
N GLU A 112 10.60 -21.74 -24.70
CA GLU A 112 10.38 -22.98 -25.49
C GLU A 112 10.02 -22.72 -26.98
N GLY A 113 9.78 -21.48 -27.38
CA GLY A 113 9.43 -21.13 -28.76
C GLY A 113 10.29 -19.98 -29.30
N LYS A 114 10.75 -20.09 -30.55
CA LYS A 114 11.24 -18.94 -31.34
C LYS A 114 10.09 -17.93 -31.58
N LEU A 115 9.55 -17.32 -30.53
CA LEU A 115 9.03 -15.97 -30.65
C LEU A 115 10.23 -15.14 -31.08
N ASP A 116 10.13 -14.55 -32.27
CA ASP A 116 11.19 -13.80 -32.93
C ASP A 116 11.95 -12.98 -31.87
N LYS A 117 13.16 -13.44 -31.50
CA LYS A 117 13.90 -12.87 -30.37
C LYS A 117 14.02 -11.36 -30.56
N ASN A 118 14.08 -10.90 -31.81
CA ASN A 118 14.10 -9.49 -32.19
C ASN A 118 12.79 -8.72 -31.88
N LYS A 119 11.61 -9.33 -31.87
CA LYS A 119 10.34 -8.67 -31.45
C LYS A 119 10.21 -8.58 -29.92
N VAL A 120 10.76 -9.55 -29.19
CA VAL A 120 10.69 -9.61 -27.72
C VAL A 120 11.82 -8.79 -27.07
N LEU A 121 13.04 -8.82 -27.64
CA LEU A 121 14.20 -8.05 -27.18
C LEU A 121 14.06 -6.53 -27.38
N GLN A 122 13.16 -6.09 -28.28
CA GLN A 122 12.87 -4.67 -28.47
C GLN A 122 12.13 -4.02 -27.29
N GLN A 123 11.64 -4.80 -26.31
CA GLN A 123 11.00 -4.28 -25.10
C GLN A 123 11.50 -5.01 -23.84
N PRO A 124 12.72 -4.70 -23.36
CA PRO A 124 13.26 -5.25 -22.11
C PRO A 124 12.30 -5.06 -20.92
N GLN A 125 11.53 -3.98 -20.93
CA GLN A 125 10.50 -3.66 -19.94
C GLN A 125 9.37 -4.71 -19.89
N ARG A 126 8.92 -5.25 -21.04
CA ARG A 126 7.90 -6.32 -21.07
C ARG A 126 8.44 -7.60 -20.46
N LEU A 127 9.67 -7.97 -20.78
CA LEU A 127 10.33 -9.14 -20.19
C LEU A 127 10.47 -9.00 -18.67
N GLN A 128 10.92 -7.83 -18.20
CA GLN A 128 11.00 -7.55 -16.77
C GLN A 128 9.64 -7.68 -16.08
N GLN A 129 8.55 -7.20 -16.68
CA GLN A 129 7.19 -7.33 -16.12
C GLN A 129 6.69 -8.79 -16.10
N LEU A 130 6.97 -9.55 -17.16
CA LEU A 130 6.66 -10.98 -17.22
C LEU A 130 7.46 -11.79 -16.21
N GLU A 131 8.65 -11.32 -15.84
CA GLU A 131 9.51 -11.93 -14.85
C GLU A 131 9.10 -11.68 -13.39
N GLN A 132 8.35 -10.62 -13.09
CA GLN A 132 8.09 -10.28 -11.69
C GLN A 132 7.01 -11.17 -11.08
N LEU A 133 7.31 -11.66 -9.86
CA LEU A 133 6.37 -12.30 -8.96
C LEU A 133 5.91 -11.25 -7.95
N GLN A 134 5.10 -10.33 -8.45
CA GLN A 134 4.59 -9.21 -7.65
C GLN A 134 3.83 -9.67 -6.39
N GLN A 135 3.20 -10.85 -6.39
CA GLN A 135 2.65 -11.47 -5.16
C GLN A 135 3.69 -11.59 -4.04
N LEU A 136 4.91 -12.09 -4.32
CA LEU A 136 5.97 -12.23 -3.32
C LEU A 136 6.47 -10.87 -2.82
N GLN A 137 6.53 -9.86 -3.70
CA GLN A 137 6.90 -8.50 -3.31
C GLN A 137 5.86 -7.91 -2.33
N GLN A 138 4.58 -8.19 -2.55
CA GLN A 138 3.51 -7.74 -1.67
C GLN A 138 3.55 -8.47 -0.31
N LEU A 139 3.78 -9.78 -0.29
CA LEU A 139 3.98 -10.51 0.97
C LEU A 139 5.18 -9.98 1.78
N GLN A 140 6.28 -9.64 1.11
CA GLN A 140 7.44 -9.02 1.77
C GLN A 140 7.06 -7.71 2.48
N GLN A 141 6.21 -6.87 1.86
CA GLN A 141 5.76 -5.63 2.48
C GLN A 141 4.92 -5.90 3.72
N LEU A 142 4.03 -6.91 3.67
CA LEU A 142 3.21 -7.30 4.82
C LEU A 142 4.06 -7.90 5.95
N GLU A 143 5.07 -8.70 5.64
CA GLU A 143 6.01 -9.27 6.63
C GLU A 143 6.75 -8.17 7.42
N GLN A 144 7.06 -7.05 6.77
CA GLN A 144 7.66 -5.89 7.46
C GLN A 144 6.72 -5.25 8.48
N LEU A 145 5.40 -5.31 8.25
CA LEU A 145 4.40 -4.76 9.18
C LEU A 145 4.29 -5.57 10.47
N GLN A 146 4.66 -6.85 10.47
CA GLN A 146 4.69 -7.68 11.70
C GLN A 146 5.67 -7.14 12.76
N GLN A 147 6.62 -6.29 12.35
CA GLN A 147 7.55 -5.62 13.27
C GLN A 147 6.91 -4.46 14.03
N LEU A 148 5.70 -4.03 13.65
CA LEU A 148 4.93 -2.98 14.31
C LEU A 148 4.22 -3.49 15.58
N GLN A 149 4.81 -4.47 16.28
CA GLN A 149 4.26 -5.04 17.51
C GLN A 149 3.80 -3.92 18.44
N GLN A 150 2.53 -4.00 18.86
CA GLN A 150 1.86 -3.05 19.76
C GLN A 150 1.38 -1.72 19.12
N LEU A 151 1.16 -1.68 17.80
CA LEU A 151 0.42 -0.57 17.18
C LEU A 151 -1.05 -0.59 17.62
N GLU A 152 -1.51 0.45 18.32
CA GLU A 152 -2.94 0.64 18.56
C GLU A 152 -3.59 1.14 17.27
N VAL A 153 -4.67 0.47 16.84
CA VAL A 153 -5.38 0.78 15.60
C VAL A 153 -6.84 1.13 15.92
N THR A 154 -7.30 2.30 15.47
CA THR A 154 -8.70 2.72 15.65
C THR A 154 -9.33 3.20 14.36
N ASN A 155 -10.68 3.20 14.33
CA ASN A 155 -11.46 3.66 13.19
C ASN A 155 -12.36 4.87 13.48
N LEU A 156 -11.78 5.92 14.05
CA LEU A 156 -12.51 7.08 14.58
C LEU A 156 -12.37 8.32 13.69
N SER A 157 -13.33 9.23 13.81
CA SER A 157 -13.14 10.59 13.31
C SER A 157 -11.97 11.24 14.05
N TYR A 158 -11.17 12.06 13.35
CA TYR A 158 -10.10 12.84 13.96
C TYR A 158 -10.57 13.65 15.18
N LYS A 159 -11.85 14.05 15.22
CA LYS A 159 -12.46 14.78 16.33
C LYS A 159 -12.46 14.00 17.65
N ALA A 160 -12.39 12.67 17.62
CA ALA A 160 -12.32 11.84 18.82
C ALA A 160 -11.02 12.05 19.63
N PHE A 161 -9.99 12.64 19.01
CA PHE A 161 -8.69 12.86 19.62
C PHE A 161 -8.52 14.28 20.18
N SER A 162 -9.61 15.03 20.36
CA SER A 162 -9.56 16.45 20.76
C SER A 162 -9.02 16.70 22.17
N ASP A 163 -9.06 15.70 23.04
CA ASP A 163 -8.61 15.80 24.44
C ASP A 163 -7.15 15.36 24.64
N ILE A 164 -6.44 15.01 23.56
CA ILE A 164 -5.05 14.58 23.62
C ILE A 164 -4.11 15.80 23.74
N GLU A 165 -3.14 15.70 24.64
CA GLU A 165 -2.12 16.72 24.90
C GLU A 165 -0.73 16.10 24.92
N CYS A 166 0.31 16.93 24.70
CA CYS A 166 1.71 16.51 24.70
C CYS A 166 2.06 15.41 23.68
N ALA A 167 1.33 15.34 22.56
CA ALA A 167 1.53 14.37 21.49
C ALA A 167 2.12 15.00 20.21
N ILE A 168 2.49 14.13 19.27
CA ILE A 168 2.80 14.50 17.88
C ILE A 168 1.70 13.96 16.98
N PHE A 169 0.95 14.85 16.34
CA PHE A 169 0.01 14.49 15.30
C PHE A 169 0.68 14.60 13.93
N TYR A 170 0.82 13.47 13.25
CA TYR A 170 1.07 13.43 11.82
C TYR A 170 -0.25 13.19 11.10
N LEU A 171 -0.68 14.17 10.30
CA LEU A 171 -1.99 14.17 9.66
C LEU A 171 -1.82 14.15 8.15
N ASP A 172 -2.36 13.14 7.50
CA ASP A 172 -2.39 12.99 6.04
C ASP A 172 -3.85 12.96 5.56
N PRO A 173 -4.57 14.10 5.63
CA PRO A 173 -5.98 14.16 5.29
C PRO A 173 -6.21 14.04 3.78
N PRO A 174 -7.47 13.90 3.34
CA PRO A 174 -7.82 14.19 1.97
C PRO A 174 -7.37 15.60 1.55
N TYR A 175 -6.55 15.71 0.50
CA TYR A 175 -5.91 16.97 0.12
C TYR A 175 -6.90 17.91 -0.55
N GLU A 176 -6.89 19.15 -0.09
CA GLU A 176 -7.67 20.23 -0.67
C GLU A 176 -7.37 20.37 -2.17
N ASN A 177 -8.41 20.67 -2.95
CA ASN A 177 -8.31 20.86 -4.41
C ASN A 177 -7.70 19.65 -5.14
N THR A 178 -7.90 18.45 -4.61
CA THR A 178 -7.58 17.19 -5.30
C THR A 178 -8.82 16.33 -5.46
N TYR A 179 -8.88 15.59 -6.57
CA TYR A 179 -9.93 14.60 -6.75
C TYR A 179 -9.52 13.33 -6.00
N GLN A 180 -10.28 12.96 -4.98
CA GLN A 180 -10.00 11.77 -4.18
C GLN A 180 -11.25 10.92 -4.03
N ASN A 181 -11.08 9.62 -4.24
CA ASN A 181 -12.13 8.61 -4.13
C ASN A 181 -12.01 7.87 -2.80
N TYR A 182 -11.91 8.60 -1.70
CA TYR A 182 -12.02 7.99 -0.37
C TYR A 182 -13.47 7.56 -0.12
N LYS A 183 -13.66 6.52 0.69
CA LYS A 183 -15.00 6.13 1.13
C LYS A 183 -15.51 7.13 2.16
N GLY A 184 -16.79 7.51 2.05
CA GLY A 184 -17.47 8.37 3.02
C GLY A 184 -17.97 9.68 2.40
N ASP A 185 -18.39 10.58 3.28
CA ASP A 185 -18.88 11.91 2.92
C ASP A 185 -17.75 12.84 2.45
N THR A 186 -18.12 13.94 1.79
CA THR A 186 -17.19 15.01 1.40
C THR A 186 -16.39 15.47 2.60
N PHE A 187 -15.05 15.44 2.48
CA PHE A 187 -14.16 15.91 3.53
C PHE A 187 -14.22 17.43 3.68
N ASP A 188 -14.64 17.91 4.86
CA ASP A 188 -14.65 19.33 5.21
C ASP A 188 -13.26 19.76 5.70
N SER A 189 -12.45 20.28 4.76
CA SER A 189 -11.09 20.73 5.04
C SER A 189 -11.06 21.89 6.06
N GLN A 190 -12.04 22.80 6.06
CA GLN A 190 -12.04 23.95 6.96
C GLN A 190 -12.28 23.51 8.41
N SER A 191 -13.27 22.64 8.64
CA SER A 191 -13.51 22.04 9.97
C SER A 191 -12.27 21.28 10.47
N PHE A 192 -11.58 20.58 9.57
CA PHE A 192 -10.35 19.88 9.91
C PHE A 192 -9.21 20.84 10.29
N TYR A 193 -9.01 21.92 9.53
CA TYR A 193 -8.00 22.94 9.85
C TYR A 193 -8.30 23.67 11.17
N ASP A 194 -9.57 23.95 11.46
CA ASP A 194 -9.98 24.53 12.75
C ASP A 194 -9.62 23.61 13.92
N TRP A 195 -9.89 22.31 13.77
CA TRP A 195 -9.52 21.30 14.76
C TRP A 195 -8.00 21.18 14.90
N ALA A 196 -7.26 21.02 13.80
CA ALA A 196 -5.81 20.88 13.81
C ALA A 196 -5.12 22.10 14.44
N TYR A 197 -5.66 23.31 14.19
CA TYR A 197 -5.21 24.53 14.84
C TYR A 197 -5.43 24.50 16.35
N GLN A 198 -6.58 24.02 16.84
CA GLN A 198 -6.78 23.84 18.30
C GLN A 198 -5.80 22.82 18.88
N MET A 199 -5.58 21.69 18.21
CA MET A 199 -4.65 20.66 18.66
C MET A 199 -3.21 21.18 18.78
N SER A 200 -2.79 22.07 17.86
CA SER A 200 -1.45 22.65 17.86
C SER A 200 -1.10 23.46 19.12
N LYS A 201 -2.10 23.93 19.87
CA LYS A 201 -1.88 24.71 21.10
C LYS A 201 -1.25 23.89 22.23
N ARG A 202 -1.40 22.56 22.19
CA ARG A 202 -0.95 21.63 23.24
C ARG A 202 -0.15 20.45 22.68
N ASN A 203 0.01 20.39 21.36
CA ASN A 203 0.64 19.27 20.65
C ASN A 203 1.50 19.79 19.49
N THR A 204 2.44 18.97 19.04
CA THR A 204 3.10 19.22 17.75
C THR A 204 2.21 18.66 16.65
N VAL A 205 1.80 19.49 15.69
CA VAL A 205 0.91 19.08 14.59
C VAL A 205 1.62 19.30 13.26
N LEU A 206 1.76 18.23 12.47
CA LEU A 206 2.30 18.22 11.13
C LEU A 206 1.21 17.75 10.17
N ILE A 207 0.89 18.56 9.16
CA ILE A 207 -0.09 18.21 8.12
C ILE A 207 0.64 17.99 6.81
N SER A 208 0.49 16.81 6.20
CA SER A 208 0.90 16.60 4.81
C SER A 208 -0.16 17.13 3.85
N SER A 209 0.26 17.88 2.85
CA SER A 209 -0.57 18.32 1.73
C SER A 209 0.33 18.86 0.62
N TYR A 210 -0.24 19.07 -0.57
CA TYR A 210 0.40 19.93 -1.56
C TYR A 210 0.27 21.42 -1.20
N GLU A 211 -0.91 21.82 -0.73
CA GLU A 211 -1.32 23.20 -0.48
C GLU A 211 -2.37 23.22 0.66
N ILE A 212 -2.35 24.28 1.47
CA ILE A 212 -3.36 24.56 2.51
C ILE A 212 -3.79 26.01 2.31
N SER A 213 -5.09 26.24 2.09
CA SER A 213 -5.63 27.59 1.90
C SER A 213 -5.74 28.38 3.20
N ASP A 214 -5.80 27.69 4.35
CA ASP A 214 -5.95 28.32 5.65
C ASP A 214 -4.69 29.09 6.07
N PRO A 215 -4.78 30.41 6.31
CA PRO A 215 -3.62 31.27 6.52
C PRO A 215 -2.95 31.08 7.88
N ARG A 216 -3.53 30.31 8.80
CA ARG A 216 -2.91 30.00 10.11
C ARG A 216 -1.75 29.03 9.98
N PHE A 217 -1.69 28.29 8.87
CA PHE A 217 -0.64 27.32 8.60
C PHE A 217 0.42 27.89 7.67
N GLU A 218 1.66 27.43 7.84
CA GLU A 218 2.77 27.72 6.94
C GLU A 218 3.56 26.46 6.61
N VAL A 219 4.33 26.53 5.54
CA VAL A 219 5.15 25.42 5.06
C VAL A 219 6.34 25.23 6.00
N ALA A 220 6.37 24.11 6.70
CA ALA A 220 7.51 23.69 7.52
C ALA A 220 8.57 22.98 6.67
N TYR A 221 8.17 22.22 5.64
CA TYR A 221 9.10 21.50 4.77
C TYR A 221 8.51 21.20 3.39
N GLU A 222 9.35 21.10 2.36
CA GLU A 222 8.94 20.74 0.99
C GLU A 222 9.76 19.55 0.44
N PHE A 223 9.08 18.51 -0.04
CA PHE A 223 9.71 17.29 -0.57
C PHE A 223 10.14 17.43 -2.05
N LYS A 224 11.05 18.39 -2.32
CA LYS A 224 11.50 18.74 -3.69
C LYS A 224 12.19 17.62 -4.47
N THR A 225 12.68 16.60 -3.77
CA THR A 225 13.45 15.48 -4.35
C THR A 225 12.62 14.21 -4.52
N ALA A 226 11.41 14.14 -3.96
CA ALA A 226 10.51 13.01 -4.13
C ALA A 226 9.99 13.01 -5.59
N ARG A 227 10.48 12.07 -6.40
CA ARG A 227 10.02 11.88 -7.78
C ARG A 227 9.14 10.64 -7.86
N SER A 228 7.93 10.79 -8.40
CA SER A 228 7.10 9.63 -8.74
C SER A 228 7.83 8.75 -9.76
N THR A 229 7.94 7.45 -9.48
CA THR A 229 8.49 6.46 -10.41
C THR A 229 7.56 6.16 -11.60
N PHE A 230 6.35 6.71 -11.61
CA PHE A 230 5.27 6.38 -12.55
C PHE A 230 4.94 7.47 -13.58
N GLN A 231 5.58 8.64 -13.55
CA GLN A 231 5.20 9.74 -14.45
C GLN A 231 6.27 10.03 -15.51
N SER A 232 6.01 9.59 -16.76
CA SER A 232 6.58 10.20 -17.96
C SER A 232 5.67 11.36 -18.40
N GLY A 233 5.76 12.50 -17.72
CA GLY A 233 4.98 13.69 -18.08
C GLY A 233 5.37 14.92 -17.27
N ASN A 234 5.26 16.09 -17.90
CA ASN A 234 5.40 17.41 -17.26
C ASN A 234 4.20 17.69 -16.34
N ALA A 235 4.02 16.90 -15.29
CA ALA A 235 3.26 17.39 -14.14
C ALA A 235 4.07 18.57 -13.58
N GLY A 236 3.45 19.74 -13.44
CA GLY A 236 4.11 20.94 -12.90
C GLY A 236 4.78 20.69 -11.54
N LYS A 237 5.54 21.67 -11.05
CA LYS A 237 6.30 21.61 -9.78
C LYS A 237 5.41 21.59 -8.53
N ARG A 238 4.44 20.68 -8.44
CA ARG A 238 3.61 20.45 -7.25
C ARG A 238 4.31 19.39 -6.41
N TYR A 239 4.96 19.81 -5.34
CA TYR A 239 5.63 18.92 -4.38
C TYR A 239 4.76 18.78 -3.14
N GLU A 240 4.75 17.58 -2.56
CA GLU A 240 4.19 17.38 -1.22
C GLU A 240 4.99 18.22 -0.21
N LYS A 241 4.31 18.70 0.83
CA LYS A 241 4.84 19.59 1.85
C LYS A 241 4.30 19.19 3.22
N LEU A 242 5.06 19.53 4.25
CA LEU A 242 4.57 19.53 5.62
C LEU A 242 4.22 20.95 6.02
N PHE A 243 3.08 21.10 6.69
CA PHE A 243 2.59 22.35 7.23
C PHE A 243 2.51 22.30 8.75
N MET A 244 2.77 23.44 9.39
CA MET A 244 2.62 23.68 10.82
C MET A 244 1.89 25.00 11.05
N VAL A 245 1.38 25.21 12.27
CA VAL A 245 0.84 26.51 12.67
C VAL A 245 1.98 27.51 12.87
N LYS A 246 1.74 28.76 12.48
CA LYS A 246 2.66 29.91 12.62
C LYS A 246 2.93 30.30 14.07
#